data_AF-A0A2E8AFW6-F1
#
_entry.id   AF-A0A2E8AFW6-F1
#
_cell.length_a   1.000
_cell.length_b   1.000
_cell.length_c   1.000
_cell.angle_alpha   90.00
_cell.angle_beta   90.00
_cell.angle_gamma   90.00
#
_symmetry.space_group_name_H-M   'P 1'
#
loop_
_entity.id
_entity.type
_entity.pdbx_description
1 polymer ?
#
loop_
_entity_poly.entity_id
_entity_poly.type
_entity_poly.pdbx_seq_one_letter_code
_entity_poly.pdbx_strand_id
1 'polypeptide(L)'
;IFNSPDGLWFDYNGRLWIQTDGSDADPYFNNMMLAANPETREIKRFFVGPQGCEVTGVVSTPDVKTMFVNIQHPDGNWPNAAESRPRDATVIVTKDDGGVIGA
;
A
#
# COMPACT_ATOMS: atom_id res chain seq x y z
N ILE A 1 4.46 14.02 2.01
CA ILE A 1 5.85 13.51 2.03
C ILE A 1 5.84 12.06 2.51
N PHE A 2 6.88 11.30 2.20
CA PHE A 2 7.09 9.92 2.62
C PHE A 2 8.59 9.72 2.89
N ASN A 3 8.96 8.67 3.61
CA ASN A 3 10.36 8.29 3.84
C ASN A 3 10.54 6.78 3.59
N SER A 4 11.80 6.36 3.45
CA SER A 4 12.20 4.95 3.29
C SER A 4 11.34 4.16 2.29
N PRO A 5 11.37 4.52 0.99
CA PRO A 5 10.81 3.64 -0.03
C PRO A 5 11.55 2.30 0.00
N ASP A 6 10.79 1.21 0.07
CA ASP A 6 11.30 -0.16 0.10
C ASP A 6 10.72 -0.96 -1.06
N GLY A 7 9.51 -1.48 -0.90
CA GLY A 7 8.87 -2.33 -1.89
C GLY A 7 8.56 -1.59 -3.19
N LEU A 8 8.87 -2.20 -4.33
CA LEU A 8 8.63 -1.66 -5.67
C LEU A 8 8.00 -2.72 -6.58
N TRP A 9 7.01 -2.31 -7.38
CA TRP A 9 6.39 -3.19 -8.37
C TRP A 9 5.80 -2.40 -9.53
N PHE A 10 5.91 -2.92 -10.74
CA PHE A 10 5.25 -2.37 -11.93
C PHE A 10 3.97 -3.13 -12.23
N ASP A 11 2.86 -2.40 -12.42
CA ASP A 11 1.65 -3.01 -12.96
C ASP A 11 1.74 -3.21 -14.48
N TYR A 12 0.77 -3.97 -15.02
CA TYR A 12 0.68 -4.27 -16.44
C TYR A 12 0.40 -3.04 -17.33
N ASN A 13 0.09 -1.88 -16.73
CA ASN A 13 -0.12 -0.60 -17.41
C ASN A 13 1.07 0.36 -17.24
N GLY A 14 2.19 -0.10 -16.64
CA GLY A 14 3.41 0.69 -16.48
C GLY A 14 3.41 1.66 -15.29
N ARG A 15 2.45 1.57 -14.36
CA ARG A 15 2.51 2.36 -13.12
C ARG A 15 3.51 1.74 -12.16
N LEU A 16 4.33 2.56 -11.53
CA LEU A 16 5.24 2.14 -10.47
C LEU A 16 4.56 2.29 -9.11
N TRP A 17 4.38 1.17 -8.41
CA TRP A 17 3.88 1.11 -7.05
C TRP A 17 5.05 1.12 -6.07
N ILE A 18 5.03 2.07 -5.13
CA ILE A 18 6.09 2.29 -4.13
C ILE A 18 5.49 2.05 -2.77
N GLN A 19 6.03 1.11 -2.00
CA GLN A 19 5.66 0.89 -0.60
C GLN A 19 6.76 1.43 0.33
N THR A 20 6.40 1.77 1.57
CA THR A 20 7.35 2.35 2.54
C THR A 20 7.51 1.49 3.78
N ASP A 21 8.75 1.42 4.26
CA ASP A 21 9.16 0.89 5.57
C ASP A 21 9.97 1.98 6.30
N GLY A 22 9.25 3.00 6.71
CA GLY A 22 9.79 4.23 7.25
C GLY A 22 9.38 4.51 8.68
N SER A 23 9.97 5.57 9.22
CA SER A 23 9.51 6.15 10.47
C SER A 23 8.09 6.66 10.33
N ASP A 24 7.25 6.38 11.33
CA ASP A 24 5.87 6.84 11.45
C ASP A 24 5.71 8.10 12.34
N ALA A 25 6.83 8.65 12.83
CA ALA A 25 6.84 9.90 13.56
C ALA A 25 6.48 11.09 12.66
N ASP A 26 5.98 12.18 13.26
CA ASP A 26 5.80 13.47 12.57
C ASP A 26 7.12 13.89 11.90
N PRO A 27 7.11 14.29 10.61
CA PRO A 27 5.96 14.62 9.76
C PRO A 27 5.52 13.52 8.79
N TYR A 28 5.99 12.29 8.97
CA TYR A 28 5.81 11.21 7.99
C TYR A 28 4.51 10.42 8.19
N PHE A 29 4.13 10.17 9.45
CA PHE A 29 2.98 9.34 9.82
C PHE A 29 3.10 7.90 9.28
N ASN A 30 2.06 7.08 9.50
CA ASN A 30 2.05 5.66 9.11
C ASN A 30 2.57 5.40 7.70
N ASN A 31 3.18 4.23 7.51
CA ASN A 31 3.62 3.74 6.23
C ASN A 31 2.49 3.64 5.20
N MET A 32 2.85 3.72 3.92
CA MET A 32 1.91 3.97 2.84
C MET A 32 2.32 3.29 1.54
N MET A 33 1.38 3.20 0.61
CA MET A 33 1.65 2.87 -0.78
C MET A 33 1.37 4.09 -1.66
N LEU A 34 2.28 4.36 -2.60
CA LEU A 34 2.19 5.41 -3.59
C LEU A 34 2.13 4.80 -5.00
N ALA A 35 1.53 5.53 -5.93
CA ALA A 35 1.58 5.26 -7.36
C ALA A 35 2.36 6.39 -8.04
N ALA A 36 3.34 6.01 -8.86
CA ALA A 36 4.14 6.92 -9.66
C ALA A 36 3.93 6.66 -11.15
N ASN A 37 3.84 7.75 -11.91
CA ASN A 37 3.99 7.72 -13.35
C ASN A 37 5.48 7.93 -13.69
N PRO A 38 6.17 6.92 -14.27
CA PRO A 38 7.60 7.04 -14.56
C PRO A 38 7.95 8.09 -15.62
N GLU A 39 7.03 8.39 -16.54
CA GLU A 39 7.24 9.36 -17.62
C GLU A 39 7.12 10.80 -17.10
N THR A 40 6.04 11.09 -16.39
CA THR A 40 5.76 12.45 -15.87
C THR A 40 6.42 12.73 -14.53
N ARG A 41 6.89 11.68 -13.84
CA ARG A 41 7.44 11.72 -12.48
C ARG A 41 6.44 12.18 -11.42
N GLU A 42 5.15 12.19 -11.77
CA GLU A 42 4.10 12.45 -10.80
C GLU A 42 4.01 11.28 -9.81
N ILE A 43 3.96 11.58 -8.52
CA ILE A 43 3.78 10.59 -7.45
C ILE A 43 2.55 10.99 -6.63
N LYS A 44 1.62 10.05 -6.48
CA LYS A 44 0.41 10.20 -5.68
C LYS A 44 0.36 9.14 -4.59
N ARG A 45 0.06 9.54 -3.37
CA ARG A 45 -0.26 8.58 -2.30
C ARG A 45 -1.57 7.87 -2.66
N PHE A 46 -1.56 6.55 -2.60
CA PHE A 46 -2.71 5.72 -2.92
C PHE A 46 -3.45 5.26 -1.66
N PHE A 47 -2.76 4.68 -0.68
CA PHE A 47 -3.34 4.40 0.65
C PHE A 47 -2.29 4.51 1.77
N VAL A 48 -2.77 4.60 3.01
CA VAL A 48 -1.97 4.58 4.25
C VAL A 48 -2.33 3.34 5.07
N GLY A 49 -1.33 2.61 5.54
CA GLY A 49 -1.49 1.41 6.37
C GLY A 49 -1.93 1.71 7.81
N PRO A 50 -2.26 0.67 8.60
CA PRO A 50 -2.55 0.82 10.02
C PRO A 50 -1.33 1.28 10.83
N GLN A 51 -1.55 1.57 12.11
CA GLN A 51 -0.49 1.99 13.03
C GLN A 51 0.61 0.94 13.16
N GLY A 52 1.87 1.39 13.15
CA GLY A 52 3.05 0.56 13.41
C GLY A 52 3.43 -0.42 12.29
N CYS A 53 2.63 -0.52 11.23
CA CYS A 53 2.96 -1.43 10.14
C CYS A 53 4.02 -0.85 9.20
N GLU A 54 4.67 -1.73 8.44
CA GLU A 54 5.14 -1.39 7.09
C GLU A 54 4.08 -1.82 6.04
N VAL A 55 4.11 -1.15 4.90
CA VAL A 55 3.39 -1.62 3.71
C VAL A 55 4.40 -2.33 2.82
N THR A 56 4.11 -3.57 2.42
CA THR A 56 5.08 -4.39 1.68
C THR A 56 4.37 -5.41 0.80
N GLY A 57 5.05 -5.93 -0.23
CA GLY A 57 4.54 -6.99 -1.10
C GLY A 57 3.24 -6.64 -1.83
N VAL A 58 3.34 -6.26 -3.10
CA VAL A 58 2.18 -5.94 -3.95
C VAL A 58 2.17 -6.78 -5.23
N VAL A 59 0.97 -7.20 -5.64
CA VAL A 59 0.72 -7.79 -6.96
C VAL A 59 -0.73 -7.52 -7.38
N SER A 60 -1.00 -7.41 -8.67
CA SER A 60 -2.37 -7.38 -9.19
C SER A 60 -2.71 -8.63 -10.00
N THR A 61 -4.01 -8.85 -10.20
CA THR A 61 -4.49 -9.73 -11.26
C THR A 61 -4.05 -9.21 -12.64
N PRO A 62 -3.95 -10.07 -13.68
CA PRO A 62 -3.56 -9.66 -15.03
C PRO A 62 -4.47 -8.58 -15.65
N ASP A 63 -5.74 -8.53 -15.26
CA ASP A 63 -6.68 -7.49 -15.70
C ASP A 63 -6.60 -6.19 -14.89
N VAL A 64 -5.74 -6.15 -13.86
CA VAL A 64 -5.49 -5.01 -12.97
C VAL A 64 -6.75 -4.53 -12.22
N LYS A 65 -7.73 -5.42 -12.04
CA LYS A 65 -8.99 -5.12 -11.32
C LYS A 65 -8.97 -5.53 -9.86
N THR A 66 -8.00 -6.33 -9.44
CA THR A 66 -7.81 -6.72 -8.05
C THR A 66 -6.33 -6.63 -7.70
N MET A 67 -6.02 -5.97 -6.59
CA MET A 67 -4.66 -5.83 -6.08
C MET A 67 -4.57 -6.40 -4.68
N PHE A 68 -3.51 -7.18 -4.44
CA PHE A 68 -3.17 -7.77 -3.17
C PHE A 68 -1.97 -7.00 -2.61
N VAL A 69 -2.08 -6.52 -1.36
CA VAL A 69 -1.01 -5.77 -0.69
C VAL A 69 -0.85 -6.31 0.72
N ASN A 70 0.39 -6.58 1.16
CA ASN A 70 0.62 -7.04 2.52
C ASN A 70 0.83 -5.88 3.48
N ILE A 71 0.31 -6.08 4.69
CA ILE A 71 0.54 -5.24 5.85
C ILE A 71 1.31 -6.11 6.84
N GLN A 72 2.54 -5.70 7.18
CA GLN A 72 3.42 -6.44 8.08
C GLN A 72 3.51 -5.72 9.43
N HIS A 73 3.55 -6.52 10.50
CA HIS A 73 3.77 -6.13 11.90
C HIS A 73 2.96 -4.91 12.40
N PRO A 74 1.62 -4.87 12.21
CA PRO A 74 0.82 -3.81 12.81
C PRO A 74 0.94 -3.86 14.35
N ASP A 75 0.93 -2.69 15.00
CA ASP A 75 1.08 -2.61 16.47
C ASP A 75 -0.26 -2.68 17.23
N GLY A 76 -1.38 -2.45 16.54
CA GLY A 76 -2.71 -2.28 17.14
C GLY A 76 -3.67 -3.48 16.98
N ASN A 77 -4.97 -3.22 17.04
CA ASN A 77 -6.04 -4.21 16.85
C ASN A 77 -6.41 -4.42 15.37
N TRP A 78 -5.43 -4.42 14.47
CA TRP A 78 -5.66 -4.64 13.04
C TRP A 78 -5.32 -6.10 12.66
N PRO A 79 -6.07 -6.76 11.74
CA PRO A 79 -7.21 -6.24 10.96
C PRO A 79 -8.56 -6.33 11.68
N ASN A 80 -8.63 -7.01 12.83
CA ASN A 80 -9.89 -7.19 13.56
C ASN A 80 -9.93 -6.31 14.81
N ALA A 81 -10.63 -5.18 14.73
CA ALA A 81 -10.73 -4.23 15.84
C ALA A 81 -11.36 -4.82 17.12
N ALA A 82 -12.05 -5.96 17.02
CA ALA A 82 -12.63 -6.68 18.15
C ALA A 82 -11.60 -7.53 18.94
N GLU A 83 -10.40 -7.74 18.40
CA GLU A 83 -9.34 -8.53 19.02
C GLU A 83 -8.14 -7.64 19.36
N SER A 84 -7.53 -7.82 20.54
CA SER A 84 -6.37 -7.02 20.94
C SER A 84 -5.06 -7.44 20.28
N ARG A 85 -5.01 -8.62 19.64
CA ARG A 85 -3.79 -9.16 19.06
C ARG A 85 -3.66 -8.72 17.59
N PRO A 86 -2.64 -7.93 17.23
CA PRO A 86 -2.37 -7.61 15.83
C PRO A 86 -2.05 -8.85 15.01
N ARG A 87 -2.36 -8.79 13.71
CA ARG A 87 -2.01 -9.85 12.76
C ARG A 87 -1.59 -9.23 11.43
N ASP A 88 -0.50 -9.74 10.89
CA ASP A 88 -0.16 -9.53 9.48
C ASP A 88 -1.31 -10.04 8.61
N ALA A 89 -1.61 -9.31 7.54
CA ALA A 89 -2.61 -9.75 6.58
C ALA A 89 -2.40 -9.13 5.20
N THR A 90 -2.94 -9.80 4.20
CA THR A 90 -3.06 -9.28 2.84
C THR A 90 -4.40 -8.56 2.71
N VAL A 91 -4.36 -7.29 2.33
CA VAL A 91 -5.56 -6.55 1.92
C VAL A 91 -5.82 -6.75 0.44
N ILE A 92 -7.11 -6.79 0.09
CA ILE A 92 -7.58 -6.84 -1.28
C ILE A 92 -8.15 -5.47 -1.62
N VAL A 93 -7.58 -4.82 -2.62
CA VAL A 93 -8.06 -3.54 -3.14
C VAL A 93 -8.78 -3.78 -4.46
N THR A 94 -10.00 -3.26 -4.57
CA THR A 94 -10.84 -3.26 -5.77
C THR A 94 -11.52 -1.90 -5.91
N LYS A 95 -11.89 -1.50 -7.13
CA LYS A 95 -12.78 -0.34 -7.34
C LYS A 95 -14.24 -0.78 -7.27
N ASP A 96 -15.11 0.04 -6.68
CA ASP A 96 -16.55 -0.24 -6.57
C ASP A 96 -17.23 -0.41 -7.95
N ASP A 97 -16.71 0.25 -8.98
CA ASP A 97 -17.17 0.17 -10.36
C ASP A 97 -16.59 -1.03 -11.14
N GLY A 98 -15.73 -1.86 -10.52
CA GLY A 98 -15.04 -2.97 -11.18
C GLY A 98 -14.01 -2.53 -12.21
N GLY A 99 -13.60 -1.26 -12.19
CA GLY A 99 -12.60 -0.69 -13.08
C GLY A 99 -11.17 -1.10 -12.72
N VAL A 100 -10.23 -0.69 -13.59
CA VAL A 100 -8.79 -0.87 -13.38
C VAL A 100 -8.30 0.00 -12.23
N ILE A 101 -7.52 -0.59 -11.34
CA ILE A 101 -6.92 0.11 -10.19
C ILE A 101 -5.88 1.13 -10.70
N GLY A 102 -5.93 2.34 -10.15
CA GLY A 102 -5.05 3.46 -10.53
C GLY A 102 -5.37 4.10 -11.89
N ALA A 103 -6.47 3.72 -12.55
CA ALA A 103 -7.01 4.38 -13.74
C ALA A 103 -7.99 5.50 -13.38
#